data_AF-A0A7Y6F9K3-F1
#
_entry.id   AF-A0A7Y6F9K3-F1
#
_cell.length_a   1.000
_cell.length_b   1.000
_cell.length_c   1.000
_cell.angle_alpha   90.00
_cell.angle_beta   90.00
_cell.angle_gamma   90.00
#
_symmetry.space_group_name_H-M   'P 1'
#
loop_
_entity.id
_entity.type
_entity.pdbx_description
1 polymer ?
#
loop_
_entity_poly.entity_id
_entity_poly.type
_entity_poly.pdbx_seq_one_letter_code
_entity_poly.pdbx_strand_id
1 'polypeptide(L)'
;MSMPDAHVFDEYLARSDDELLAELGKELIGSGLGVGSSDPGRARRFTLKWLDEKREELCTRDEVREMAMNPAGERVIEMATLVELLSEDVSQTAAIMAAVLIYRIGLRSFCAGF
;
A
#
# COMPACT_ATOMS: atom_id res chain seq x y z
N MET A 1 13.29 -9.78 -9.26
CA MET A 1 12.58 -8.49 -9.29
C MET A 1 13.50 -7.43 -8.69
N SER A 2 13.64 -6.24 -9.27
CA SER A 2 14.52 -5.20 -8.70
C SER A 2 13.82 -4.56 -7.51
N MET A 3 14.48 -4.53 -6.35
CA MET A 3 13.98 -3.84 -5.17
C MET A 3 13.78 -2.35 -5.50
N PRO A 4 12.68 -1.70 -5.08
CA PRO A 4 12.51 -0.27 -5.28
C PRO A 4 13.65 0.49 -4.60
N ASP A 5 14.18 1.52 -5.28
CA ASP A 5 15.18 2.42 -4.72
C ASP A 5 14.57 3.14 -3.49
N ALA A 6 15.36 3.31 -2.43
CA ALA A 6 14.98 4.07 -1.24
C ALA A 6 14.43 5.46 -1.59
N HIS A 7 14.96 6.09 -2.64
CA HIS A 7 14.50 7.40 -3.11
C HIS A 7 13.05 7.41 -3.62
N VAL A 8 12.56 6.28 -4.15
CA VAL A 8 11.17 6.17 -4.59
C VAL A 8 10.24 6.16 -3.39
N PHE A 9 10.61 5.45 -2.32
CA PHE A 9 9.84 5.51 -1.09
C PHE A 9 9.82 6.93 -0.53
N ASP A 10 10.97 7.63 -0.48
CA ASP A 10 11.05 8.99 0.05
C ASP A 10 10.10 9.97 -0.65
N GLU A 11 9.91 9.81 -1.96
CA GLU A 11 8.95 10.62 -2.72
C GLU A 11 7.50 10.42 -2.23
N TYR A 12 7.04 9.18 -2.15
CA TYR A 12 5.69 8.88 -1.66
C TYR A 12 5.53 9.19 -0.18
N LEU A 13 6.61 9.06 0.59
CA LEU A 13 6.66 9.40 2.01
C LEU A 13 6.62 10.90 2.29
N ALA A 14 6.84 11.74 1.29
CA ALA A 14 6.62 13.18 1.41
C ALA A 14 5.15 13.59 1.13
N ARG A 15 4.36 12.72 0.49
CA ARG A 15 2.94 12.99 0.15
C ARG A 15 2.04 12.81 1.35
N SER A 16 0.91 13.52 1.43
CA SER A 16 -0.09 13.30 2.47
C SER A 16 -0.83 11.97 2.29
N ASP A 17 -1.40 11.43 3.36
CA ASP A 17 -2.21 10.20 3.28
C ASP A 17 -3.42 10.38 2.33
N ASP A 18 -4.04 11.56 2.34
CA ASP A 18 -5.16 11.88 1.47
C ASP A 18 -4.79 11.86 -0.02
N GLU A 19 -3.59 12.35 -0.37
CA GLU A 19 -3.06 12.31 -1.73
C GLU A 19 -2.77 10.86 -2.14
N LEU A 20 -2.06 10.10 -1.31
CA LEU A 20 -1.73 8.70 -1.56
C LEU A 20 -2.98 7.83 -1.73
N LEU A 21 -3.98 8.00 -0.86
CA LEU A 21 -5.24 7.27 -0.96
C LEU A 21 -5.97 7.60 -2.26
N ALA A 22 -5.98 8.87 -2.68
CA ALA A 22 -6.64 9.27 -3.91
C ALA A 22 -5.89 8.77 -5.16
N GLU A 23 -4.57 8.81 -5.17
CA GLU A 23 -3.75 8.35 -6.30
C GLU A 23 -3.75 6.83 -6.43
N LEU A 24 -3.57 6.11 -5.32
CA LEU A 24 -3.70 4.66 -5.29
C LEU A 24 -5.07 4.22 -5.83
N GLY A 25 -6.15 4.90 -5.44
CA GLY A 25 -7.49 4.57 -5.92
C GLY A 25 -7.65 4.76 -7.43
N LYS A 26 -7.00 5.78 -8.01
CA LYS A 26 -6.99 5.99 -9.47
C LYS A 26 -6.21 4.89 -10.17
N GLU A 27 -5.06 4.50 -9.64
CA GLU A 27 -4.25 3.41 -10.19
C GLU A 27 -5.02 2.07 -10.15
N LEU A 28 -5.66 1.75 -9.03
CA LEU A 28 -6.38 0.49 -8.83
C LEU A 28 -7.65 0.36 -9.69
N ILE A 29 -8.39 1.46 -9.88
CA ILE A 29 -9.58 1.47 -10.76
C ILE A 29 -9.16 1.32 -12.24
N GLY A 30 -7.89 1.53 -12.53
CA GLY A 30 -7.36 1.66 -13.88
C GLY A 30 -7.65 3.05 -14.42
N SER A 31 -6.62 3.72 -14.91
CA SER A 31 -6.73 4.92 -15.73
C SER A 31 -7.36 4.55 -17.09
N GLY A 32 -8.60 4.08 -17.10
CA GLY A 32 -9.35 3.81 -18.31
C GLY A 32 -9.43 5.10 -19.12
N LEU A 33 -8.91 5.06 -20.35
CA LEU A 33 -9.09 6.09 -21.38
C LEU A 33 -10.60 6.28 -21.62
N GLY A 34 -11.25 7.11 -20.82
CA GLY A 34 -12.69 7.35 -20.95
C GLY A 34 -13.35 7.71 -19.62
N VAL A 35 -13.35 9.01 -19.31
CA VAL A 35 -14.45 9.73 -18.66
C VAL A 35 -15.11 8.98 -17.48
N GLY A 36 -14.48 9.00 -16.32
CA GLY A 36 -15.05 8.43 -15.09
C GLY A 36 -14.72 9.25 -13.85
N SER A 37 -15.11 10.52 -13.83
CA SER A 37 -15.00 11.49 -12.73
C SER A 37 -13.69 11.44 -11.93
N SER A 38 -12.83 12.44 -12.11
CA SER A 38 -11.68 12.76 -11.24
C SER A 38 -12.05 13.10 -9.79
N ASP A 39 -13.12 12.51 -9.23
CA ASP A 39 -13.56 12.67 -7.85
C ASP A 39 -12.55 11.98 -6.92
N PRO A 40 -11.67 12.75 -6.25
CA PRO A 40 -10.70 12.18 -5.33
C PRO A 40 -11.39 11.49 -4.15
N GLY A 41 -12.60 11.92 -3.79
CA GLY A 41 -13.40 11.30 -2.75
C GLY A 41 -13.81 9.86 -3.11
N ARG A 42 -14.21 9.60 -4.35
CA ARG A 42 -14.50 8.25 -4.82
C ARG A 42 -13.26 7.37 -4.81
N ALA A 43 -12.13 7.88 -5.32
CA ALA A 43 -10.88 7.15 -5.33
C ALA A 43 -10.42 6.79 -3.91
N ARG A 44 -10.45 7.74 -2.95
CA ARG A 44 -10.14 7.47 -1.54
C ARG A 44 -11.02 6.38 -0.93
N ARG A 45 -12.34 6.47 -1.11
CA ARG A 45 -13.27 5.44 -0.58
C ARG A 45 -13.00 4.07 -1.18
N PHE A 46 -12.68 4.01 -2.47
CA PHE A 46 -12.30 2.77 -3.12
C PHE A 46 -11.02 2.19 -2.51
N THR A 47 -9.97 3.00 -2.35
CA THR A 47 -8.71 2.58 -1.75
C THR A 47 -8.89 2.06 -0.33
N LEU A 48 -9.67 2.74 0.50
CA LEU A 48 -9.93 2.30 1.87
C LEU A 48 -10.62 0.93 1.90
N LYS A 49 -11.61 0.72 1.02
CA LYS A 49 -12.28 -0.58 0.88
C LYS A 49 -11.31 -1.67 0.40
N TRP A 50 -10.49 -1.35 -0.60
CA TRP A 50 -9.50 -2.29 -1.13
C TRP A 50 -8.43 -2.65 -0.09
N LEU A 51 -7.95 -1.69 0.71
CA LEU A 51 -7.02 -1.95 1.81
C LEU A 51 -7.62 -2.83 2.91
N ASP A 52 -8.91 -2.68 3.17
CA ASP A 52 -9.66 -3.53 4.11
C ASP A 52 -9.74 -4.97 3.59
N GLU A 53 -10.04 -5.16 2.30
CA GLU A 53 -10.05 -6.48 1.65
C GLU A 53 -8.64 -7.12 1.63
N LYS A 54 -7.61 -6.34 1.30
CA LYS A 54 -6.21 -6.81 1.29
C LYS A 54 -5.67 -7.12 2.67
N ARG A 55 -6.26 -6.58 3.73
CA ARG A 55 -5.82 -6.84 5.10
C ARG A 55 -5.88 -8.31 5.44
N GLU A 56 -6.98 -8.99 5.12
CA GLU A 56 -7.14 -10.42 5.39
C GLU A 56 -6.08 -11.25 4.65
N GLU A 57 -5.88 -10.96 3.37
CA GLU A 57 -4.92 -11.67 2.52
C GLU A 57 -3.46 -11.45 2.96
N LEU A 58 -3.10 -10.22 3.35
CA LEU A 58 -1.74 -9.90 3.78
C LEU A 58 -1.45 -10.41 5.19
N CYS A 59 -2.36 -10.15 6.14
CA CYS A 59 -2.11 -10.43 7.55
C CYS A 59 -2.16 -11.92 7.91
N THR A 60 -2.64 -12.77 6.99
CA THR A 60 -2.56 -14.23 7.13
C THR A 60 -1.25 -14.82 6.61
N ARG A 61 -0.41 -14.05 5.90
CA ARG A 61 0.92 -14.51 5.48
C ARG A 61 1.90 -14.50 6.66
N ASP A 62 2.67 -15.57 6.80
CA ASP A 62 3.59 -15.77 7.93
C ASP A 62 4.65 -14.66 7.98
N GLU A 63 5.17 -14.22 6.83
CA GLU A 63 6.17 -13.16 6.74
C GLU A 63 5.63 -11.82 7.25
N VAL A 64 4.37 -11.50 6.95
CA VAL A 64 3.71 -10.27 7.42
C VAL A 64 3.44 -10.33 8.92
N ARG A 65 3.05 -11.50 9.44
CA ARG A 65 2.83 -11.70 10.88
C ARG A 65 4.13 -11.58 11.66
N GLU A 66 5.22 -12.16 11.17
CA GLU A 66 6.54 -12.03 11.78
C GLU A 66 7.01 -10.56 11.82
N MET A 67 6.88 -9.83 10.71
CA MET A 67 7.19 -8.40 10.66
C MET A 67 6.31 -7.58 11.63
N ALA A 68 5.02 -7.92 11.75
CA ALA A 68 4.11 -7.22 12.65
C ALA A 68 4.43 -7.45 14.15
N MET A 69 4.99 -8.61 14.49
CA MET A 69 5.43 -8.95 15.85
C MET A 69 6.80 -8.39 16.20
N ASN A 70 7.73 -8.42 15.24
CA ASN A 70 9.11 -8.01 15.38
C ASN A 70 9.46 -7.02 14.26
N PRO A 71 9.00 -5.75 14.35
CA PRO A 71 9.37 -4.74 13.37
C PRO A 71 10.90 -4.66 13.33
N ALA A 72 11.48 -4.93 12.17
CA ALA A 72 12.92 -5.14 12.00
C ALA A 72 13.72 -3.84 12.23
N GLY A 73 13.05 -2.70 12.49
CA GLY A 73 13.65 -1.38 12.63
C GLY A 73 14.04 -0.76 11.28
N GLU A 74 14.24 -1.58 10.25
CA GLU A 74 14.56 -1.15 8.90
C GLU A 74 13.31 -0.98 8.05
N ARG A 75 12.74 0.23 8.12
CA ARG A 75 11.60 0.71 7.32
C ARG A 75 11.65 0.32 5.84
N VAL A 76 12.82 0.43 5.21
CA VAL A 76 12.97 0.15 3.77
C VAL A 76 12.74 -1.34 3.48
N ILE A 77 13.18 -2.23 4.38
CA ILE A 77 12.95 -3.67 4.24
C ILE A 77 11.46 -3.96 4.38
N GLU A 78 10.80 -3.45 5.43
CA GLU A 78 9.36 -3.67 5.65
C GLU A 78 8.52 -3.21 4.44
N MET A 79 8.77 -2.00 3.93
CA MET A 79 8.06 -1.50 2.75
C MET A 79 8.41 -2.29 1.49
N ALA A 80 9.66 -2.71 1.29
CA ALA A 80 10.04 -3.52 0.13
C ALA A 80 9.36 -4.90 0.15
N THR A 81 9.28 -5.56 1.31
CA THR A 81 8.55 -6.82 1.48
C THR A 81 7.07 -6.62 1.17
N LEU A 82 6.44 -5.57 1.71
CA LEU A 82 5.04 -5.25 1.37
C LEU A 82 4.86 -5.01 -0.13
N VAL A 83 5.78 -4.29 -0.79
CA VAL A 83 5.73 -4.07 -2.25
C VAL A 83 5.79 -5.38 -3.01
N GLU A 84 6.69 -6.29 -2.63
CA GLU A 84 6.82 -7.60 -3.29
C GLU A 84 5.50 -8.38 -3.23
N LEU A 85 4.91 -8.49 -2.04
CA LEU A 85 3.65 -9.19 -1.82
C LEU A 85 2.48 -8.53 -2.57
N LEU A 86 2.40 -7.21 -2.55
CA LEU A 86 1.31 -6.46 -3.20
C LEU A 86 1.42 -6.45 -4.73
N SER A 87 2.64 -6.51 -5.26
CA SER A 87 2.88 -6.49 -6.71
C SER A 87 2.43 -7.78 -7.42
N GLU A 88 2.03 -8.81 -6.67
CA GLU A 88 1.37 -10.01 -7.22
C GLU A 88 0.02 -9.66 -7.87
N ASP A 89 -0.69 -8.65 -7.35
CA ASP A 89 -2.07 -8.33 -7.73
C ASP A 89 -2.24 -6.96 -8.41
N VAL A 90 -1.32 -6.03 -8.18
CA VAL A 90 -1.45 -4.64 -8.64
C VAL A 90 -0.17 -4.14 -9.32
N SER A 91 -0.25 -2.98 -9.99
CA SER A 91 0.93 -2.35 -10.58
C SER A 91 1.98 -2.05 -9.52
N GLN A 92 3.26 -2.03 -9.90
CA GLN A 92 4.35 -1.72 -8.98
C GLN A 92 4.16 -0.35 -8.29
N THR A 93 3.67 0.65 -9.02
CA THR A 93 3.34 1.97 -8.50
C THR A 93 2.25 1.91 -7.43
N ALA A 94 1.18 1.15 -7.68
CA ALA A 94 0.11 0.92 -6.69
C ALA A 94 0.62 0.18 -5.46
N ALA A 95 1.46 -0.85 -5.65
CA ALA A 95 2.07 -1.61 -4.56
C ALA A 95 2.94 -0.71 -3.65
N ILE A 96 3.74 0.20 -4.22
CA ILE A 96 4.56 1.15 -3.46
C ILE A 96 3.70 2.11 -2.62
N MET A 97 2.66 2.71 -3.21
CA MET A 97 1.76 3.61 -2.46
C MET A 97 1.03 2.87 -1.34
N ALA A 98 0.56 1.65 -1.60
CA ALA A 98 -0.10 0.81 -0.60
C ALA A 98 0.85 0.42 0.53
N ALA A 99 2.09 -0.01 0.21
CA ALA A 99 3.11 -0.33 1.20
C ALA A 99 3.44 0.87 2.11
N VAL A 100 3.55 2.07 1.53
CA VAL A 100 3.75 3.31 2.29
C VAL A 100 2.58 3.59 3.23
N LEU A 101 1.33 3.48 2.75
CA LEU A 101 0.14 3.70 3.58
C LEU A 101 0.07 2.70 4.74
N ILE A 102 0.30 1.42 4.48
CA ILE A 102 0.31 0.36 5.49
C ILE A 102 1.42 0.62 6.51
N TYR A 103 2.62 0.98 6.06
CA TYR A 103 3.72 1.34 6.93
C TYR A 103 3.38 2.52 7.85
N ARG A 104 2.76 3.57 7.33
CA ARG A 104 2.33 4.75 8.13
C ARG A 104 1.25 4.42 9.16
N ILE A 105 0.29 3.56 8.80
CA ILE A 105 -0.71 3.03 9.74
C ILE A 105 -0.01 2.19 10.84
N GLY A 106 1.09 1.55 10.48
CA GLY A 106 1.83 0.59 11.29
C GLY A 106 1.27 -0.81 11.10
N LEU A 107 2.13 -1.77 10.75
CA LEU A 107 1.71 -3.11 10.35
C LEU A 107 0.92 -3.84 11.45
N ARG A 108 1.30 -3.64 12.71
CA ARG A 108 0.57 -4.18 13.87
C ARG A 108 -0.85 -3.63 13.97
N SER A 109 -1.03 -2.33 13.74
CA SER A 109 -2.34 -1.67 13.75
C SER A 109 -3.16 -2.08 12.54
N PHE A 110 -2.52 -2.20 11.38
CA PHE A 110 -3.13 -2.66 10.14
C PHE A 110 -3.67 -4.09 10.30
N CYS A 111 -2.89 -5.00 10.87
CA CYS A 111 -3.27 -6.39 11.09
C CYS A 111 -4.06 -6.66 12.39
N ALA A 112 -4.49 -5.62 13.10
CA ALA A 112 -5.26 -5.82 14.32
C ALA A 112 -6.56 -6.60 14.04
N GLY A 113 -6.71 -7.76 14.68
CA GLY A 113 -7.86 -8.65 14.52
C GLY A 113 -7.62 -9.89 13.66
N PHE A 114 -6.40 -10.06 13.14
CA PHE A 114 -5.95 -11.23 12.38
C PHE A 114 -4.78 -11.95 13.08
#